data_AF-A0A9K3II56-F1
#
_entry.id   AF-A0A9K3II56-F1
#
_cell.length_a   1.000
_cell.length_b   1.000
_cell.length_c   1.000
_cell.angle_alpha   90.00
_cell.angle_beta   90.00
_cell.angle_gamma   90.00
#
_symmetry.space_group_name_H-M   'P 1'
#
loop_
_entity.id
_entity.type
_entity.pdbx_description
1 polymer ?
#
loop_
_entity_poly.entity_id
_entity_poly.type
_entity_poly.pdbx_seq_one_letter_code
_entity_poly.pdbx_strand_id
1 'polypeptide(L)'
;MNLCNFFFISPTKPSLTFTTRSLECSSSPPSHQLKLAGSLQLQTLNILEWPSVCNQLSAFTSTTMGSSAARDGQVVIGRSPEESRRLLDQTSAAFALHMPPDFSGIEDVSDVVESVVSDQLLSIQEICAVKRTLRSARVLFEELEKIGQQSERYTYILCTLFLILNTLIWVCLVMAGVGGGRCCWWCLMNKVGLL
;
A
#
# COMPACT_ATOMS: atom_id res chain seq x y z
N MET A 1 34.55 18.23 22.34
CA MET A 1 34.30 18.26 23.80
C MET A 1 32.94 18.92 24.02
N ASN A 2 32.00 18.13 24.54
CA ASN A 2 30.86 18.44 25.44
C ASN A 2 30.09 19.77 25.29
N LEU A 3 28.78 19.84 25.47
CA LEU A 3 27.63 18.92 25.58
C LEU A 3 26.50 19.94 25.74
N CYS A 4 25.60 20.08 24.76
CA CYS A 4 24.44 20.97 24.93
C CYS A 4 23.33 20.25 25.69
N ASN A 5 23.04 20.79 26.87
CA ASN A 5 21.87 20.65 27.74
C ASN A 5 20.65 19.92 27.12
N PHE A 6 20.39 18.71 27.62
CA PHE A 6 19.02 18.20 27.73
C PHE A 6 18.48 18.57 29.10
N PHE A 7 17.46 19.44 29.13
CA PHE A 7 16.61 19.63 30.29
C PHE A 7 15.81 18.33 30.52
N PHE A 8 16.25 17.52 31.49
CA PHE A 8 15.42 16.48 32.07
C PHE A 8 14.42 17.13 33.02
N ILE A 9 13.17 17.28 32.58
CA ILE A 9 12.05 17.52 33.48
C ILE A 9 11.67 16.16 34.06
N SER A 10 12.08 15.91 35.31
CA SER A 10 11.59 14.79 36.11
C SER A 10 10.08 14.88 36.29
N PRO A 11 9.28 13.86 35.98
CA PRO A 11 7.88 13.84 36.37
C PRO A 11 7.79 13.42 37.84
N THR A 12 7.54 14.40 38.70
CA THR A 12 7.04 14.21 40.07
C THR A 12 5.75 13.39 40.01
N LYS A 13 5.69 12.24 40.69
CA LYS A 13 4.48 11.40 40.78
C LYS A 13 3.39 12.12 41.58
N PRO A 14 2.21 12.44 41.03
CA PRO A 14 1.04 12.62 41.85
C PRO A 14 0.44 11.25 42.17
N SER A 15 0.44 10.90 43.45
CA SER A 15 -0.36 9.80 43.99
C SER A 15 -1.84 10.18 43.85
N LEU A 16 -2.49 9.68 42.80
CA LEU A 16 -3.94 9.72 42.66
C LEU A 16 -4.45 8.30 42.90
N THR A 17 -4.95 8.04 44.11
CA THR A 17 -5.77 6.87 44.43
C THR A 17 -7.04 6.94 43.61
N PHE A 18 -7.06 6.28 42.47
CA PHE A 18 -8.27 6.11 41.67
C PHE A 18 -9.03 4.91 42.24
N THR A 19 -10.14 5.17 42.92
CA THR A 19 -11.12 4.15 43.29
C THR A 19 -11.66 3.54 42.00
N THR A 20 -11.19 2.34 41.64
CA THR A 20 -11.76 1.53 40.57
C THR A 20 -13.16 1.09 40.99
N ARG A 21 -14.15 1.89 40.62
CA ARG A 21 -15.55 1.46 40.60
C ARG A 21 -15.71 0.59 39.36
N SER A 22 -15.67 -0.73 39.53
CA SER A 22 -15.98 -1.68 38.45
C SER A 22 -17.37 -1.37 37.91
N LEU A 23 -17.40 -0.88 36.67
CA LEU A 23 -18.60 -0.89 35.85
C LEU A 23 -18.76 -2.33 35.35
N GLU A 24 -19.79 -3.02 35.84
CA GLU A 24 -20.28 -4.25 35.23
C GLU A 24 -20.75 -3.92 33.81
N CYS A 25 -19.89 -4.15 32.83
CA CYS A 25 -20.29 -4.13 31.43
C CYS A 25 -21.05 -5.43 31.14
N SER A 26 -22.37 -5.31 31.01
CA SER A 26 -23.21 -6.35 30.43
C SER A 26 -22.64 -6.80 29.09
N SER A 27 -22.46 -8.10 28.94
CA SER A 27 -21.95 -8.78 27.75
C SER A 27 -22.90 -8.62 26.57
N SER A 28 -22.77 -7.51 25.84
CA SER A 28 -23.34 -7.37 24.50
C SER A 28 -22.44 -8.08 23.47
N PRO A 29 -23.01 -8.67 22.40
CA PRO A 29 -22.24 -9.44 21.46
C PRO A 29 -21.16 -8.58 20.76
N PRO A 30 -19.97 -9.16 20.48
CA PRO A 30 -18.79 -8.42 19.98
C PRO A 30 -19.03 -7.66 18.66
N SER A 31 -20.07 -8.04 17.92
CA SER A 31 -20.49 -7.39 16.68
C SER A 31 -20.97 -5.95 16.84
N HIS A 32 -21.59 -5.59 17.97
CA HIS A 32 -22.12 -4.23 18.17
C HIS A 32 -21.02 -3.21 18.52
N GLN A 33 -20.03 -3.63 19.33
CA GLN A 33 -18.91 -2.75 19.69
C GLN A 33 -18.00 -2.44 18.49
N LEU A 34 -17.76 -3.42 17.61
CA LEU A 34 -16.98 -3.22 16.39
C LEU A 34 -17.68 -2.26 15.42
N LYS A 35 -19.00 -2.38 15.25
CA LYS A 35 -19.79 -1.45 14.43
C LYS A 35 -19.77 -0.03 14.97
N LEU A 36 -19.90 0.13 16.29
CA LEU A 36 -19.83 1.43 16.94
C LEU A 36 -18.44 2.06 16.84
N ALA A 37 -17.39 1.29 17.05
CA ALA A 37 -16.01 1.77 16.89
C ALA A 37 -15.75 2.22 15.44
N GLY A 38 -16.19 1.44 14.45
CA GLY A 38 -16.07 1.81 13.03
C GLY A 38 -16.86 3.06 12.67
N SER A 39 -18.09 3.22 13.17
CA SER A 39 -18.88 4.42 12.92
C SER A 39 -18.26 5.67 13.54
N LEU A 40 -17.73 5.58 14.76
CA LEU A 40 -17.03 6.68 15.43
C LEU A 40 -15.74 7.07 14.70
N GLN A 41 -14.97 6.09 14.22
CA GLN A 41 -13.78 6.34 13.41
C GLN A 41 -14.15 7.09 12.12
N LEU A 42 -15.20 6.65 11.42
CA LEU A 42 -15.64 7.29 10.19
C LEU A 42 -16.14 8.73 10.43
N GLN A 43 -16.88 8.97 11.52
CA GLN A 43 -17.28 10.32 11.92
C GLN A 43 -16.06 11.20 12.24
N THR A 44 -15.06 10.64 12.92
CA THR A 44 -13.81 11.36 13.24
C THR A 44 -13.06 11.75 11.96
N LEU A 45 -12.93 10.82 11.00
CA LEU A 45 -12.30 11.08 9.71
C LEU A 45 -13.03 12.16 8.90
N ASN A 46 -14.37 12.19 8.96
CA ASN A 46 -15.16 13.26 8.34
C ASN A 46 -14.90 14.63 8.98
N ILE A 47 -14.81 14.69 10.31
CA ILE A 47 -14.49 15.94 11.03
C ILE A 47 -13.08 16.44 10.69
N LEU A 48 -12.13 15.52 10.51
CA LEU A 48 -10.77 15.84 10.06
C LEU A 48 -10.69 16.15 8.56
N GLU A 49 -11.81 16.15 7.84
CA GLU A 49 -11.88 16.32 6.38
C GLU A 49 -10.99 15.35 5.61
N TRP A 50 -10.74 14.16 6.18
CA TRP A 50 -9.89 13.14 5.56
C TRP A 50 -10.33 12.78 4.13
N PRO A 51 -11.63 12.64 3.81
CA PRO A 51 -12.06 12.40 2.42
C PRO A 51 -11.62 13.49 1.43
N SER A 52 -11.59 14.76 1.87
CA SER A 52 -11.12 15.88 1.04
C SER A 52 -9.62 15.79 0.79
N VAL A 53 -8.84 15.43 1.80
CA VAL A 53 -7.40 15.18 1.68
C VAL A 53 -7.14 14.02 0.70
N CYS A 54 -7.84 12.90 0.87
CA CYS A 54 -7.78 11.73 -0.01
C CYS A 54 -8.09 12.07 -1.49
N ASN A 55 -9.12 12.87 -1.73
CA ASN A 55 -9.43 13.36 -3.07
C ASN A 55 -8.30 14.23 -3.65
N GLN A 56 -7.70 15.12 -2.86
CA GLN A 56 -6.57 15.92 -3.33
C GLN A 56 -5.34 15.05 -3.64
N LEU A 57 -5.04 14.07 -2.77
CA LEU A 57 -3.94 13.14 -2.96
C LEU A 57 -4.09 12.32 -4.26
N SER A 58 -5.32 11.97 -4.64
CA SER A 58 -5.57 11.20 -5.87
C SER A 58 -5.05 11.88 -7.14
N ALA A 59 -5.09 13.22 -7.18
CA ALA A 59 -4.60 13.99 -8.32
C ALA A 59 -3.07 13.93 -8.51
N PHE A 60 -2.34 13.52 -7.47
CA PHE A 60 -0.88 13.35 -7.51
C PHE A 60 -0.44 11.94 -7.92
N THR A 61 -1.39 11.04 -8.17
CA THR A 61 -1.08 9.66 -8.55
C THR A 61 -0.97 9.52 -10.07
N SER A 62 -0.01 8.73 -10.53
CA SER A 62 0.23 8.49 -11.96
C SER A 62 -0.52 7.30 -12.54
N THR A 63 -1.26 6.55 -11.71
CA THR A 63 -2.02 5.35 -12.13
C THR A 63 -3.45 5.43 -11.62
N THR A 64 -4.38 4.83 -12.38
CA THR A 64 -5.80 4.78 -12.00
C THR A 64 -6.00 4.01 -10.69
N MET A 65 -5.27 2.91 -10.50
CA MET A 65 -5.27 2.15 -9.24
C MET A 65 -4.80 2.99 -8.05
N GLY A 66 -3.72 3.77 -8.22
CA GLY A 66 -3.24 4.70 -7.20
C GLY A 66 -4.28 5.78 -6.89
N SER A 67 -4.94 6.32 -7.92
CA SER A 67 -6.00 7.32 -7.78
C SER A 67 -7.19 6.76 -6.99
N SER A 68 -7.68 5.57 -7.35
CA SER A 68 -8.79 4.91 -6.63
C SER A 68 -8.41 4.64 -5.18
N ALA A 69 -7.25 4.03 -4.93
CA ALA A 69 -6.76 3.76 -3.57
C ALA A 69 -6.61 5.04 -2.73
N ALA A 70 -6.13 6.12 -3.32
CA ALA A 70 -6.03 7.41 -2.64
C ALA A 70 -7.41 7.98 -2.29
N ARG A 71 -8.36 7.97 -3.22
CA ARG A 71 -9.75 8.46 -3.00
C ARG A 71 -10.48 7.65 -1.94
N ASP A 72 -10.26 6.33 -1.92
CA ASP A 72 -10.88 5.41 -0.97
C ASP A 72 -10.22 5.45 0.42
N GLY A 73 -9.22 6.32 0.61
CA GLY A 73 -8.54 6.48 1.89
C GLY A 73 -7.63 5.33 2.26
N GLN A 74 -7.20 4.52 1.29
CA GLN A 74 -6.25 3.42 1.47
C GLN A 74 -4.78 3.88 1.51
N VAL A 75 -4.54 5.16 1.82
CA VAL A 75 -3.19 5.71 1.97
C VAL A 75 -2.54 5.08 3.20
N VAL A 76 -1.36 4.49 3.03
CA VAL A 76 -0.63 3.84 4.11
C VAL A 76 -0.09 4.91 5.08
N ILE A 77 -0.52 4.84 6.33
CA ILE A 77 -0.02 5.68 7.43
C ILE A 77 0.78 4.76 8.36
N GLY A 78 2.01 5.17 8.68
CA GLY A 78 2.89 4.40 9.56
C GLY A 78 2.25 4.17 10.93
N ARG A 79 2.27 2.92 11.39
CA ARG A 79 1.73 2.50 12.70
C ARG A 79 2.78 2.60 13.81
N SER A 80 4.05 2.76 13.45
CA SER A 80 5.15 3.04 14.37
C SER A 80 6.02 4.22 13.89
N PRO A 81 6.85 4.81 14.78
CA PRO A 81 7.82 5.83 14.38
C PRO A 81 8.80 5.34 13.31
N GLU A 82 9.25 4.10 13.39
CA GLU A 82 10.18 3.47 12.45
C GLU A 82 9.52 3.28 11.08
N GLU A 83 8.27 2.81 11.04
CA GLU A 83 7.51 2.66 9.80
C GLU A 83 7.24 4.02 9.15
N SER A 84 6.86 5.03 9.95
CA SER A 84 6.66 6.39 9.47
C SER A 84 7.93 6.99 8.88
N ARG A 85 9.08 6.76 9.54
CA ARG A 85 10.39 7.18 9.02
C ARG A 85 10.69 6.52 7.68
N ARG A 86 10.46 5.21 7.57
CA ARG A 86 10.64 4.47 6.32
C ARG A 86 9.76 5.01 5.19
N LEU A 87 8.49 5.30 5.45
CA LEU A 87 7.56 5.88 4.45
C LEU A 87 8.00 7.29 4.01
N LEU A 88 8.50 8.10 4.96
CA LEU A 88 9.06 9.43 4.65
C LEU A 88 10.33 9.32 3.82
N ASP A 89 11.24 8.39 4.15
CA ASP A 89 12.46 8.14 3.38
C ASP A 89 12.12 7.69 1.95
N GLN A 90 11.08 6.87 1.77
CA GLN A 90 10.57 6.49 0.44
C GLN A 90 10.05 7.69 -0.35
N THR A 91 9.26 8.56 0.29
CA THR A 91 8.73 9.77 -0.36
C THR A 91 9.86 10.73 -0.75
N SER A 92 10.83 10.91 0.14
CA SER A 92 12.03 11.73 -0.09
C SER A 92 12.87 11.17 -1.24
N ALA A 93 13.07 9.85 -1.28
CA ALA A 93 13.80 9.19 -2.35
C ALA A 93 13.08 9.33 -3.70
N ALA A 94 11.76 9.16 -3.74
CA ALA A 94 10.96 9.37 -4.95
C ALA A 94 11.05 10.82 -5.46
N PHE A 95 11.04 11.80 -4.56
CA PHE A 95 11.22 13.22 -4.92
C PHE A 95 12.64 13.53 -5.43
N ALA A 96 13.66 12.78 -4.98
CA ALA A 96 15.04 12.98 -5.39
C ALA A 96 15.36 12.43 -6.80
N LEU A 97 14.41 11.72 -7.45
CA LEU A 97 14.58 11.25 -8.82
C LEU A 97 14.63 12.45 -9.78
N HIS A 98 15.64 12.47 -10.65
CA HIS A 98 15.82 13.55 -11.64
C HIS A 98 14.68 13.63 -12.65
N MET A 99 14.08 12.49 -12.97
CA MET A 99 12.92 12.36 -13.84
C MET A 99 11.88 11.48 -13.15
N PRO A 100 10.58 11.85 -13.20
CA PRO A 100 9.53 11.00 -12.67
C PRO A 100 9.49 9.68 -13.47
N PRO A 101 9.32 8.53 -12.78
CA PRO A 101 9.21 7.25 -13.45
C PRO A 101 7.98 7.22 -14.37
N ASP A 102 8.08 6.54 -15.50
CA ASP A 102 6.95 6.37 -16.40
C ASP A 102 6.04 5.22 -15.93
N PHE A 103 4.80 5.56 -15.59
CA PHE A 103 3.76 4.59 -15.22
C PHE A 103 2.80 4.30 -16.39
N SER A 104 3.12 4.74 -17.60
CA SER A 104 2.28 4.53 -18.77
C SER A 104 2.05 3.04 -19.05
N GLY A 105 0.78 2.69 -19.32
CA GLY A 105 0.36 1.32 -19.57
C GLY A 105 0.18 0.44 -18.32
N ILE A 106 0.34 1.00 -17.10
CA ILE A 106 -0.11 0.35 -15.86
C ILE A 106 -1.59 0.66 -15.67
N GLU A 107 -2.44 -0.33 -15.96
CA GLU A 107 -3.89 -0.26 -15.78
C GLU A 107 -4.31 -0.80 -14.41
N ASP A 108 -5.47 -0.35 -13.93
CA ASP A 108 -6.12 -0.95 -12.76
C ASP A 108 -6.63 -2.36 -13.12
N VAL A 109 -6.14 -3.35 -12.39
CA VAL A 109 -6.49 -4.76 -12.58
C VAL A 109 -7.20 -5.34 -11.35
N SER A 110 -7.63 -4.49 -10.41
CA SER A 110 -8.27 -4.92 -9.16
C SER A 110 -9.53 -5.74 -9.44
N ASP A 111 -10.41 -5.24 -10.31
CA ASP A 111 -11.63 -5.94 -10.73
C ASP A 111 -11.31 -7.30 -11.38
N VAL A 112 -10.25 -7.36 -12.19
CA VAL A 112 -9.81 -8.61 -12.84
C VAL A 112 -9.34 -9.63 -11.80
N VAL A 113 -8.62 -9.17 -10.76
CA VAL A 113 -8.18 -10.03 -9.65
C VAL A 113 -9.38 -10.51 -8.83
N GLU A 114 -10.34 -9.64 -8.52
CA GLU A 114 -11.56 -10.00 -7.79
C GLU A 114 -12.41 -11.00 -8.56
N SER A 115 -12.56 -10.83 -9.87
CA SER A 115 -13.25 -11.79 -10.74
C SER A 115 -12.61 -13.18 -10.68
N VAL A 116 -11.27 -13.27 -10.71
CA VAL A 116 -10.62 -14.58 -10.63
C VAL A 116 -10.69 -15.20 -9.24
N VAL A 117 -10.55 -14.40 -8.18
CA VAL A 117 -10.77 -14.89 -6.81
C VAL A 117 -12.19 -15.42 -6.63
N SER A 118 -13.15 -14.90 -7.41
CA SER A 118 -14.54 -15.35 -7.45
C SER A 118 -14.81 -16.48 -8.46
N ASP A 119 -13.77 -17.15 -8.96
CA ASP A 119 -13.82 -18.23 -9.97
C ASP A 119 -14.52 -17.84 -11.29
N GLN A 120 -14.54 -16.55 -11.64
CA GLN A 120 -15.13 -16.07 -12.89
C GLN A 120 -14.15 -16.19 -14.06
N LEU A 121 -14.70 -16.40 -15.25
CA LEU A 121 -13.93 -16.45 -16.49
C LEU A 121 -13.55 -15.03 -16.93
N LEU A 122 -12.25 -14.83 -17.19
CA LEU A 122 -11.74 -13.60 -17.77
C LEU A 122 -11.91 -13.57 -19.29
N SER A 123 -12.28 -12.42 -19.80
CA SER A 123 -12.24 -12.09 -21.21
C SER A 123 -10.81 -11.94 -21.74
N ILE A 124 -10.64 -12.07 -23.06
CA ILE A 124 -9.36 -11.84 -23.72
C ILE A 124 -8.85 -10.41 -23.46
N GLN A 125 -9.75 -9.43 -23.39
CA GLN A 125 -9.40 -8.02 -23.15
C GLN A 125 -8.78 -7.84 -21.76
N GLU A 126 -9.36 -8.45 -20.72
CA GLU A 126 -8.85 -8.39 -19.35
C GLU A 126 -7.48 -9.06 -19.23
N ILE A 127 -7.29 -10.24 -19.85
CA ILE A 127 -5.98 -10.91 -19.86
C ILE A 127 -4.94 -10.05 -20.61
N CYS A 128 -5.34 -9.40 -21.70
CA CYS A 128 -4.45 -8.48 -22.43
C CYS A 128 -4.14 -7.21 -21.64
N ALA A 129 -5.06 -6.70 -20.81
CA ALA A 129 -4.80 -5.60 -19.90
C ALA A 129 -3.77 -6.00 -18.84
N VAL A 130 -3.96 -7.13 -18.16
CA VAL A 130 -2.99 -7.67 -17.18
C VAL A 130 -1.61 -7.83 -17.80
N LYS A 131 -1.52 -8.39 -19.01
CA LYS A 131 -0.25 -8.54 -19.72
C LYS A 131 0.45 -7.20 -19.96
N ARG A 132 -0.29 -6.16 -20.39
CA ARG A 132 0.26 -4.82 -20.64
C ARG A 132 0.76 -4.20 -19.34
N THR A 133 -0.06 -4.24 -18.29
CA THR A 133 0.32 -3.78 -16.94
C THR A 133 1.59 -4.45 -16.44
N LEU A 134 1.68 -5.78 -16.53
CA LEU A 134 2.86 -6.54 -16.10
C LEU A 134 4.12 -6.17 -16.88
N ARG A 135 3.99 -5.99 -18.20
CA ARG A 135 5.12 -5.57 -19.04
C ARG A 135 5.59 -4.16 -18.68
N SER A 136 4.67 -3.20 -18.53
CA SER A 136 5.01 -1.83 -18.13
C SER A 136 5.67 -1.80 -16.74
N ALA A 137 5.11 -2.52 -15.77
CA ALA A 137 5.67 -2.62 -14.42
C ALA A 137 7.10 -3.19 -14.42
N ARG A 138 7.38 -4.16 -15.28
CA ARG A 138 8.73 -4.71 -15.45
C ARG A 138 9.71 -3.69 -16.03
N VAL A 139 9.34 -2.99 -17.10
CA VAL A 139 10.20 -1.96 -17.71
C VAL A 139 10.52 -0.86 -16.69
N LEU A 140 9.51 -0.42 -15.94
CA LEU A 140 9.67 0.54 -14.86
C LEU A 140 10.64 0.03 -13.77
N PHE A 141 10.55 -1.25 -13.40
CA PHE A 141 11.46 -1.85 -12.44
C PHE A 141 12.92 -1.83 -12.93
N GLU A 142 13.15 -2.24 -14.18
CA GLU A 142 14.48 -2.22 -14.81
C GLU A 142 15.06 -0.79 -14.90
N GLU A 143 14.22 0.21 -15.11
CA GLU A 143 14.63 1.62 -15.09
C GLU A 143 15.06 2.06 -13.68
N LEU A 144 14.23 1.76 -12.68
CA LEU A 144 14.52 2.13 -11.29
C LEU A 144 15.73 1.37 -10.72
N GLU A 145 15.98 0.14 -11.16
CA GLU A 145 17.17 -0.63 -10.79
C GLU A 145 18.45 0.04 -11.33
N LYS A 146 18.44 0.51 -12.58
CA LYS A 146 19.57 1.26 -13.17
C LYS A 146 19.85 2.56 -12.41
N ILE A 147 18.79 3.26 -11.99
CA ILE A 147 18.92 4.47 -11.15
C ILE A 147 19.46 4.10 -9.76
N GLY A 148 19.01 2.97 -9.22
CA GLY A 148 19.42 2.50 -7.89
C GLY A 148 20.88 2.08 -7.78
N GLN A 149 21.46 1.53 -8.85
CA GLN A 149 22.89 1.20 -8.91
C GLN A 149 23.80 2.45 -8.80
N GLN A 150 23.27 3.65 -9.05
CA GLN A 150 24.04 4.89 -8.98
C GLN A 150 24.08 5.51 -7.56
N SER A 151 23.22 5.08 -6.63
CA SER A 151 23.23 5.58 -5.25
C SER A 151 22.48 4.68 -4.27
N GLU A 152 23.08 4.38 -3.11
CA GLU A 152 22.46 3.63 -2.02
C GLU A 152 21.15 4.26 -1.49
N ARG A 153 20.92 5.56 -1.71
CA ARG A 153 19.68 6.25 -1.33
C ARG A 153 18.42 5.67 -1.99
N TYR A 154 18.55 5.01 -3.14
CA TYR A 154 17.42 4.49 -3.90
C TYR A 154 17.04 3.05 -3.53
N THR A 155 17.81 2.40 -2.64
CA THR A 155 17.52 1.06 -2.10
C THR A 155 16.12 0.99 -1.48
N TYR A 156 15.65 2.10 -0.89
CA TYR A 156 14.31 2.19 -0.29
C TYR A 156 13.17 2.18 -1.34
N ILE A 157 13.41 2.70 -2.55
CA ILE A 157 12.44 2.69 -3.67
C ILE A 157 12.35 1.28 -4.27
N LEU A 158 13.49 0.60 -4.40
CA LEU A 158 13.54 -0.77 -4.90
C LEU A 158 12.79 -1.74 -3.98
N CYS A 159 12.86 -1.53 -2.66
CA CYS A 159 12.11 -2.31 -1.67
C CYS A 159 10.57 -2.21 -1.85
N THR A 160 10.05 -1.05 -2.26
CA THR A 160 8.61 -0.87 -2.53
C THR A 160 8.16 -1.54 -3.82
N LEU A 161 8.95 -1.44 -4.90
CA LEU A 161 8.61 -2.18 -6.13
C LEU A 161 8.80 -3.68 -5.97
N PHE A 162 9.74 -4.14 -5.15
CA PHE A 162 9.88 -5.56 -4.86
C PHE A 162 8.62 -6.12 -4.19
N LEU A 163 7.96 -5.34 -3.33
CA LEU A 163 6.65 -5.72 -2.77
C LEU A 163 5.56 -5.72 -3.85
N ILE A 164 5.51 -4.73 -4.75
CA ILE A 164 4.56 -4.73 -5.87
C ILE A 164 4.78 -5.93 -6.80
N LEU A 165 6.03 -6.25 -7.16
CA LEU A 165 6.36 -7.45 -7.94
C LEU A 165 6.02 -8.74 -7.18
N ASN A 166 6.26 -8.82 -5.87
CA ASN A 166 5.86 -10.00 -5.09
C ASN A 166 4.34 -10.14 -5.00
N THR A 167 3.61 -9.03 -4.94
CA THR A 167 2.14 -9.02 -4.97
C THR A 167 1.65 -9.46 -6.35
N LEU A 168 2.29 -9.02 -7.44
CA LEU A 168 1.99 -9.45 -8.80
C LEU A 168 2.37 -10.92 -9.06
N ILE A 169 3.48 -11.40 -8.48
CA ILE A 169 3.87 -12.81 -8.47
C ILE A 169 2.86 -13.64 -7.69
N TRP A 170 2.38 -13.14 -6.54
CA TRP A 170 1.32 -13.78 -5.76
C TRP A 170 0.01 -13.84 -6.54
N VAL A 171 -0.39 -12.76 -7.22
CA VAL A 171 -1.51 -12.76 -8.16
C VAL A 171 -1.29 -13.82 -9.23
N CYS A 172 -0.13 -13.87 -9.89
CA CYS A 172 0.18 -14.91 -10.86
C CYS A 172 0.12 -16.34 -10.28
N LEU A 173 0.55 -16.53 -9.03
CA LEU A 173 0.53 -17.83 -8.35
C LEU A 173 -0.90 -18.29 -8.01
N VAL A 174 -1.73 -17.36 -7.53
CA VAL A 174 -3.16 -17.56 -7.27
C VAL A 174 -3.88 -17.89 -8.58
N MET A 175 -3.62 -17.11 -9.64
CA MET A 175 -4.20 -17.33 -10.97
C MET A 175 -3.78 -18.67 -11.60
N ALA A 176 -2.54 -19.12 -11.35
CA ALA A 176 -2.05 -20.42 -11.82
C ALA A 176 -2.62 -21.61 -11.03
N GLY A 177 -3.09 -21.38 -9.80
CA GLY A 177 -3.70 -22.40 -8.94
C GLY A 177 -5.20 -22.62 -9.19
N VAL A 178 -5.91 -21.60 -9.68
CA VAL A 178 -7.38 -21.59 -9.79
C VAL A 178 -7.90 -22.20 -11.12
N GLY A 179 -7.10 -22.22 -12.19
CA GLY A 179 -7.56 -22.73 -13.50
C GLY A 179 -6.62 -23.75 -14.12
N GLY A 180 -7.14 -24.90 -14.56
CA GLY A 180 -6.42 -25.97 -15.29
C GLY A 180 -5.78 -25.57 -16.63
N GLY A 181 -5.58 -24.28 -16.91
CA GLY A 181 -4.95 -23.70 -18.10
C GLY A 181 -3.46 -23.38 -17.91
N ARG A 182 -2.69 -24.30 -17.28
CA ARG A 182 -1.24 -24.13 -17.00
C ARG A 182 -0.42 -23.72 -18.24
N CYS A 183 -0.84 -24.09 -19.45
CA CYS A 183 -0.12 -23.79 -20.69
C CYS A 183 -0.21 -22.32 -21.14
N CYS A 184 -1.34 -21.63 -20.95
CA CYS A 184 -1.47 -20.24 -21.41
C CYS A 184 -0.68 -19.27 -20.51
N TRP A 185 -0.69 -19.49 -19.20
CA TRP A 185 0.00 -18.63 -18.24
C TRP A 185 1.50 -18.85 -18.20
N TRP A 186 1.97 -20.11 -18.27
CA TRP A 186 3.40 -20.38 -18.39
C TRP A 186 3.99 -19.75 -19.66
N CYS A 187 3.26 -19.83 -20.78
CA CYS A 187 3.65 -19.20 -22.04
C CYS A 187 3.58 -17.66 -21.97
N LEU A 188 2.60 -17.10 -21.26
CA LEU A 188 2.51 -15.66 -21.00
C LEU A 188 3.69 -15.16 -20.14
N MET A 189 4.00 -15.86 -19.06
CA MET A 189 5.10 -15.52 -18.14
C MET A 189 6.46 -15.64 -18.80
N ASN A 190 6.69 -16.68 -19.60
CA ASN A 190 7.91 -16.84 -20.41
C ASN A 190 8.01 -15.71 -21.47
N LYS A 191 6.90 -15.35 -22.11
CA LYS A 191 6.86 -14.29 -23.14
C LYS A 191 6.92 -12.86 -22.57
N VAL A 192 6.63 -12.69 -21.28
CA VAL A 192 6.82 -11.43 -20.52
C VAL A 192 8.16 -11.48 -19.74
N GLY A 193 8.88 -12.61 -19.78
CA GLY A 193 10.16 -12.88 -19.13
C GLY A 193 10.15 -12.66 -17.62
N LEU A 194 9.05 -13.03 -16.97
CA LEU A 194 8.89 -13.08 -15.51
C LEU A 194 9.33 -14.43 -14.91
N LEU A 195 9.67 -15.40 -15.77
CA LEU A 195 10.32 -16.68 -15.50
C LEU A 195 11.61 -16.74 -16.33
#